data_AF-A0A843DW08-F1
#
_entry.id   AF-A0A843DW08-F1
#
_cell.length_a   1.000
_cell.length_b   1.000
_cell.length_c   1.000
_cell.angle_alpha   90.00
_cell.angle_beta   90.00
_cell.angle_gamma   90.00
#
_symmetry.space_group_name_H-M   'P 1'
#
loop_
_entity.id
_entity.type
_entity.pdbx_description
1 polymer ?
#
loop_
_entity_poly.entity_id
_entity_poly.type
_entity_poly.pdbx_seq_one_letter_code
_entity_poly.pdbx_strand_id
1 'polypeptide(L)'
;MKTIKKRVEDELIAGNIHSNRECPYHPSHFKGQNCTFCYCPFYPCEDERNGHYIRGTKIGDIWSCEDCLFIHRDRTVEYALPRILEKGIAPGDHEGMMEVFRESMDACWKRGKAIMVVGATSDAGKSMTVAALGRILLRRGYLCAPFKSQNMSLNSRVTAKGDEIAMVQMLQAQAMGLTIPNFHMNPSLLKPKGNTVSQVVVEGKPFGDYDVPSYYNDFVPGPGKEIVKRNIDFLKDHYDFILMEGAGSPAEINIYDRDIANMRAAEIADADCILVVNVEWGGS
;
A
#
# COMPACT_ATOMS: atom_id res chain seq x y z
N MET A 1 15.01 11.81 21.70
CA MET A 1 13.83 11.51 22.55
C MET A 1 13.26 12.72 23.29
N LYS A 2 14.03 13.48 24.09
CA LYS A 2 13.50 14.66 24.84
C LYS A 2 12.82 15.74 23.97
N THR A 3 13.23 15.86 22.71
CA THR A 3 12.68 16.82 21.74
C THR A 3 11.36 16.38 21.09
N ILE A 4 11.13 15.07 20.91
CA ILE A 4 9.89 14.55 20.31
C ILE A 4 8.76 14.59 21.33
N LYS A 5 9.00 14.12 22.57
CA LYS A 5 8.00 14.15 23.64
C LYS A 5 7.52 15.58 23.94
N LYS A 6 8.44 16.54 24.02
CA LYS A 6 8.10 17.96 24.18
C LYS A 6 7.24 18.50 23.02
N ARG A 7 7.56 18.14 21.76
CA ARG A 7 6.75 18.55 20.60
C ARG A 7 5.34 17.94 20.62
N VAL A 8 5.21 16.68 21.02
CA VAL A 8 3.90 16.01 21.19
C VAL A 8 3.07 16.75 22.25
N GLU A 9 3.67 17.08 23.39
CA GLU A 9 3.01 17.86 24.46
C GLU A 9 2.59 19.26 23.97
N ASP A 10 3.48 19.98 23.28
CA ASP A 10 3.20 21.30 22.72
C ASP A 10 2.03 21.26 21.70
N GLU A 11 1.96 20.23 20.84
CA GLU A 11 0.89 20.04 19.85
C GLU A 11 -0.46 19.68 20.50
N LEU A 12 -0.45 18.81 21.51
CA LEU A 12 -1.65 18.46 22.28
C LEU A 12 -2.21 19.68 23.02
N ILE A 13 -1.35 20.50 23.61
CA ILE A 13 -1.74 21.76 24.27
C ILE A 13 -2.28 22.77 23.26
N ALA A 14 -1.68 22.86 22.07
CA ALA A 14 -2.11 23.79 21.03
C ALA A 14 -3.49 23.43 20.42
N GLY A 15 -3.98 22.21 20.61
CA GLY A 15 -5.33 21.81 20.18
C GLY A 15 -5.51 21.80 18.65
N ASN A 16 -4.44 21.62 17.90
CA ASN A 16 -4.48 21.58 16.43
C ASN A 16 -5.08 20.25 15.93
N ILE A 17 -6.40 20.17 15.89
CA ILE A 17 -7.15 18.96 15.50
C ILE A 17 -7.64 19.10 14.06
N HIS A 18 -6.79 18.83 13.07
CA HIS A 18 -7.19 18.71 11.65
C HIS A 18 -6.00 18.33 10.73
N SER A 19 -6.30 18.10 9.45
CA SER A 19 -5.28 18.07 8.39
C SER A 19 -4.52 19.40 8.32
N ASN A 20 -3.18 19.35 8.31
CA ASN A 20 -2.34 20.53 8.08
C ASN A 20 -1.95 20.63 6.60
N ARG A 21 -2.69 21.43 5.83
CA ARG A 21 -2.46 21.61 4.38
C ARG A 21 -1.33 22.59 4.04
N GLU A 22 -0.79 23.29 5.04
CA GLU A 22 0.23 24.33 4.86
C GLU A 22 1.62 23.89 5.36
N CYS A 23 1.76 22.64 5.80
CA CYS A 23 3.01 22.11 6.35
C CYS A 23 4.15 22.16 5.31
N PRO A 24 5.28 22.83 5.58
CA PRO A 24 6.41 22.94 4.65
C PRO A 24 7.23 21.64 4.56
N TYR A 25 7.10 20.73 5.53
CA TYR A 25 7.71 19.40 5.51
C TYR A 25 6.89 18.40 4.71
N HIS A 26 6.17 18.90 3.70
CA HIS A 26 5.38 18.11 2.77
C HIS A 26 6.29 17.37 1.80
N PRO A 27 6.58 16.10 2.08
CA PRO A 27 6.32 15.12 1.05
C PRO A 27 5.37 13.99 1.48
N SER A 28 5.08 13.82 2.78
CA SER A 28 4.41 12.61 3.32
C SER A 28 2.88 12.65 3.45
N HIS A 29 2.18 13.67 2.95
CA HIS A 29 0.72 13.77 3.09
C HIS A 29 -0.05 13.08 1.96
N PHE A 30 -0.99 12.18 2.25
CA PHE A 30 -2.02 11.75 1.29
C PHE A 30 -3.30 12.61 1.43
N LYS A 31 -4.14 12.63 0.39
CA LYS A 31 -5.38 13.43 0.42
C LYS A 31 -6.33 12.91 1.51
N GLY A 32 -6.64 13.74 2.50
CA GLY A 32 -7.51 13.38 3.62
C GLY A 32 -6.77 12.90 4.86
N GLN A 33 -5.44 13.02 4.90
CA GLN A 33 -4.63 12.70 6.08
C GLN A 33 -4.96 13.60 7.27
N ASN A 34 -5.13 13.00 8.44
CA ASN A 34 -5.22 13.70 9.72
C ASN A 34 -3.81 13.96 10.28
N CYS A 35 -3.51 15.22 10.59
CA CYS A 35 -2.19 15.66 11.07
C CYS A 35 -2.19 16.00 12.56
N THR A 36 -3.24 15.65 13.31
CA THR A 36 -3.38 15.96 14.75
C THR A 36 -2.20 15.42 15.55
N PHE A 37 -1.71 14.23 15.20
CA PHE A 37 -0.47 13.67 15.75
C PHE A 37 0.66 13.79 14.72
N CYS A 38 1.06 15.01 14.36
CA CYS A 38 2.18 15.23 13.44
C CYS A 38 3.45 14.57 13.99
N TYR A 39 3.60 14.53 15.31
CA TYR A 39 4.46 13.58 16.02
C TYR A 39 3.59 12.51 16.69
N CYS A 40 3.86 11.24 16.38
CA CYS A 40 3.09 10.13 16.93
C CYS A 40 3.32 10.03 18.46
N PRO A 41 2.27 10.10 19.30
CA PRO A 41 2.39 9.95 20.75
C PRO A 41 2.79 8.52 21.16
N PHE A 42 2.60 7.56 20.25
CA PHE A 42 2.89 6.15 20.46
C PHE A 42 4.29 5.73 20.04
N TYR A 43 5.19 6.67 19.69
CA TYR A 43 6.52 6.29 19.22
C TYR A 43 7.48 5.90 20.38
N PRO A 44 8.24 4.79 20.25
CA PRO A 44 8.08 3.72 19.28
C PRO A 44 6.92 2.79 19.68
N CYS A 45 6.08 2.38 18.72
CA CYS A 45 4.95 1.49 19.01
C CYS A 45 5.29 0.02 18.85
N GLU A 46 6.39 -0.28 18.12
CA GLU A 46 6.91 -1.63 17.87
C GLU A 46 5.89 -2.59 17.26
N ASP A 47 4.89 -2.04 16.58
CA ASP A 47 3.87 -2.79 15.85
C ASP A 47 4.25 -2.90 14.37
N GLU A 48 4.64 -4.10 13.93
CA GLU A 48 5.11 -4.37 12.56
C GLU A 48 4.07 -4.08 11.47
N ARG A 49 2.79 -3.95 11.82
CA ARG A 49 1.74 -3.51 10.88
C ARG A 49 1.85 -2.02 10.53
N ASN A 50 2.58 -1.25 11.34
CA ASN A 50 2.66 0.20 11.26
C ASN A 50 4.10 0.72 11.16
N GLY A 51 5.10 -0.17 11.13
CA GLY A 51 6.50 0.23 11.14
C GLY A 51 7.45 -0.94 11.09
N HIS A 52 8.75 -0.63 11.11
CA HIS A 52 9.82 -1.61 11.09
C HIS A 52 11.09 -1.04 11.71
N TYR A 53 12.01 -1.90 12.15
CA TYR A 53 13.34 -1.47 12.57
C TYR A 53 14.26 -1.26 11.35
N ILE A 54 14.91 -0.09 11.31
CA ILE A 54 16.01 0.21 10.40
C ILE A 54 17.31 -0.08 11.13
N ARG A 55 18.14 -0.97 10.57
CA ARG A 55 19.44 -1.30 11.15
C ARG A 55 20.40 -0.11 11.10
N GLY A 56 20.86 0.34 12.26
CA GLY A 56 21.80 1.45 12.37
C GLY A 56 23.22 0.96 12.61
N THR A 57 24.18 1.50 11.86
CA THR A 57 25.60 1.14 12.00
C THR A 57 26.31 1.82 13.19
N LYS A 58 25.76 2.93 13.69
CA LYS A 58 26.40 3.75 14.74
C LYS A 58 25.56 3.94 16.01
N ILE A 59 24.24 3.89 15.92
CA ILE A 59 23.31 4.31 17.01
C ILE A 59 22.40 3.14 17.44
N GLY A 60 22.67 1.92 16.94
CA GLY A 60 21.77 0.78 17.09
C GLY A 60 20.57 0.87 16.14
N ASP A 61 19.68 -0.12 16.23
CA ASP A 61 18.49 -0.20 15.39
C ASP A 61 17.47 0.86 15.81
N ILE A 62 16.82 1.49 14.83
CA ILE A 62 15.87 2.60 15.03
C ILE A 62 14.51 2.19 14.49
N TRP A 63 13.46 2.32 15.30
CA TRP A 63 12.09 2.11 14.87
C TRP A 63 11.66 3.19 13.87
N SER A 64 11.13 2.78 12.72
CA SER A 64 10.59 3.65 11.67
C SER A 64 9.10 3.45 11.51
N CYS A 65 8.33 4.54 11.54
CA CYS A 65 6.90 4.58 11.24
C CYS A 65 6.62 5.24 9.88
N GLU A 66 7.60 5.27 8.96
CA GLU A 66 7.50 6.04 7.72
C GLU A 66 6.26 5.68 6.87
N ASP A 67 5.86 4.41 6.89
CA ASP A 67 4.70 3.92 6.13
C ASP A 67 3.40 3.84 6.96
N CYS A 68 3.44 4.23 8.24
CA CYS A 68 2.28 4.19 9.12
C CYS A 68 1.16 5.10 8.60
N LEU A 69 -0.03 4.53 8.36
CA LEU A 69 -1.23 5.31 8.07
C LEU A 69 -2.19 5.36 9.27
N PHE A 70 -1.97 4.55 10.30
CA PHE A 70 -2.95 4.29 11.36
C PHE A 70 -3.30 5.53 12.18
N ILE A 71 -2.30 6.28 12.66
CA ILE A 71 -2.54 7.48 13.49
C ILE A 71 -3.02 8.68 12.65
N HIS A 72 -2.93 8.56 11.32
CA HIS A 72 -3.28 9.59 10.35
C HIS A 72 -4.73 9.49 9.88
N ARG A 73 -5.53 8.64 10.51
CA ARG A 73 -6.94 8.42 10.17
C ARG A 73 -7.82 9.12 11.19
N ASP A 74 -8.86 9.81 10.71
CA ASP A 74 -9.83 10.50 11.58
C ASP A 74 -10.38 9.56 12.66
N ARG A 75 -10.83 8.36 12.27
CA ARG A 75 -11.36 7.34 13.20
C ARG A 75 -10.39 6.98 14.34
N THR A 76 -9.09 7.00 14.07
CA THR A 76 -8.07 6.68 15.07
C THR A 76 -7.84 7.87 15.98
N VAL A 77 -7.73 9.08 15.43
CA VAL A 77 -7.54 10.31 16.20
C VAL A 77 -8.75 10.57 17.10
N GLU A 78 -9.96 10.45 16.56
CA GLU A 78 -11.23 10.62 17.29
C GLU A 78 -11.36 9.62 18.46
N TYR A 79 -10.76 8.43 18.34
CA TYR A 79 -10.75 7.44 19.40
C TYR A 79 -9.63 7.68 20.42
N ALA A 80 -8.41 7.94 19.94
CA ALA A 80 -7.21 8.03 20.76
C ALA A 80 -7.11 9.33 21.55
N LEU A 81 -7.41 10.47 20.92
CA LEU A 81 -7.18 11.79 21.52
C LEU A 81 -7.97 12.01 22.82
N PRO A 82 -9.28 11.72 22.91
CA PRO A 82 -10.01 11.86 24.17
C PRO A 82 -9.42 10.99 25.28
N ARG A 83 -9.02 9.75 24.96
CA ARG A 83 -8.42 8.83 25.94
C ARG A 83 -7.08 9.30 26.45
N ILE A 84 -6.25 9.88 25.58
CA ILE A 84 -4.98 10.49 25.96
C ILE A 84 -5.23 11.63 26.97
N LEU A 85 -6.22 12.49 26.70
CA LEU A 85 -6.55 13.64 27.55
C LEU A 85 -7.22 13.22 28.87
N GLU A 86 -8.10 12.22 28.84
CA GLU A 86 -8.84 11.74 30.02
C GLU A 86 -7.98 10.93 30.99
N LYS A 87 -7.06 10.09 30.48
CA LYS A 87 -6.18 9.26 31.32
C LYS A 87 -5.12 10.08 32.08
N GLY A 88 -4.96 11.38 31.78
CA GLY A 88 -3.99 12.25 32.46
C GLY A 88 -2.56 11.71 32.39
N ILE A 89 -2.20 11.11 31.25
CA ILE A 89 -0.93 10.41 31.05
C ILE A 89 0.23 11.38 31.31
N ALA A 90 1.08 11.05 32.29
CA ALA A 90 2.15 11.93 32.70
C ALA A 90 3.21 12.11 31.59
N PRO A 91 3.87 13.28 31.50
CA PRO A 91 5.01 13.50 30.62
C PRO A 91 6.03 12.37 30.70
N GLY A 92 6.14 11.61 29.62
CA GLY A 92 7.10 10.52 29.50
C GLY A 92 6.63 9.13 29.92
N ASP A 93 5.41 8.96 30.42
CA ASP A 93 4.77 7.67 30.68
C ASP A 93 4.47 6.95 29.36
N HIS A 94 5.39 6.05 28.98
CA HIS A 94 5.28 5.30 27.74
C HIS A 94 4.24 4.17 27.85
N GLU A 95 4.10 3.56 29.03
CA GLU A 95 3.20 2.43 29.20
C GLU A 95 1.73 2.87 29.10
N GLY A 96 1.39 4.00 29.72
CA GLY A 96 0.06 4.61 29.56
C GLY A 96 -0.25 4.95 28.09
N MET A 97 0.73 5.46 27.34
CA MET A 97 0.54 5.69 25.89
C MET A 97 0.37 4.38 25.11
N MET A 98 1.08 3.31 25.47
CA MET A 98 0.96 2.00 24.82
C MET A 98 -0.37 1.32 25.15
N GLU A 99 -0.94 1.56 26.33
CA GLU A 99 -2.30 1.14 26.65
C GLU A 99 -3.31 1.78 25.70
N VAL A 100 -3.25 3.11 25.51
CA VAL A 100 -4.13 3.80 24.57
C VAL A 100 -3.88 3.34 23.13
N PHE A 101 -2.63 3.09 22.74
CA PHE A 101 -2.32 2.54 21.43
C PHE A 101 -3.00 1.19 21.20
N ARG A 102 -2.88 0.25 22.14
CA ARG A 102 -3.50 -1.08 22.06
C ARG A 102 -5.02 -0.98 22.00
N GLU A 103 -5.63 -0.17 22.87
CA GLU A 103 -7.08 0.10 22.84
C GLU A 103 -7.52 0.68 21.49
N SER A 104 -6.71 1.58 20.91
CA SER A 104 -6.99 2.21 19.61
C SER A 104 -6.85 1.20 18.48
N MET A 105 -5.83 0.33 18.51
CA MET A 105 -5.66 -0.73 17.52
C MET A 105 -6.85 -1.68 17.54
N ASP A 106 -7.29 -2.12 18.73
CA ASP A 106 -8.42 -3.04 18.87
C ASP A 106 -9.74 -2.42 18.37
N ALA A 107 -9.96 -1.13 18.60
CA ALA A 107 -11.19 -0.45 18.20
C ALA A 107 -11.20 0.01 16.74
N CYS A 108 -10.06 0.48 16.22
CA CYS A 108 -10.00 1.23 14.98
C CYS A 108 -9.25 0.52 13.85
N TRP A 109 -8.36 -0.43 14.15
CA TRP A 109 -7.66 -1.15 13.09
C TRP A 109 -8.59 -2.19 12.45
N LYS A 110 -8.55 -2.25 11.13
CA LYS A 110 -9.31 -3.22 10.34
C LYS A 110 -8.44 -3.64 9.18
N ARG A 111 -8.34 -4.95 8.95
CA ARG A 111 -7.69 -5.49 7.76
C ARG A 111 -8.48 -5.07 6.51
N GLY A 112 -7.77 -4.54 5.53
CA GLY A 112 -8.31 -4.11 4.24
C GLY A 112 -8.89 -5.27 3.43
N LYS A 113 -9.79 -4.93 2.52
CA LYS A 113 -10.42 -5.87 1.58
C LYS A 113 -9.84 -5.71 0.18
N ALA A 114 -9.78 -6.79 -0.58
CA ALA A 114 -9.31 -6.76 -1.96
C ALA A 114 -10.48 -6.88 -2.93
N ILE A 115 -10.45 -6.09 -4.00
CA ILE A 115 -11.37 -6.20 -5.13
C ILE A 115 -10.52 -6.30 -6.39
N MET A 116 -10.68 -7.38 -7.14
CA MET A 116 -9.95 -7.60 -8.38
C MET A 116 -10.80 -7.31 -9.60
N VAL A 117 -10.26 -6.50 -10.52
CA VAL A 117 -10.85 -6.19 -11.81
C VAL A 117 -10.16 -7.03 -12.88
N VAL A 118 -10.86 -8.04 -13.37
CA VAL A 118 -10.45 -8.88 -14.50
C VAL A 118 -11.23 -8.48 -15.75
N GLY A 119 -10.78 -8.91 -16.91
CA GLY A 119 -11.36 -8.50 -18.20
C GLY A 119 -11.48 -9.67 -19.14
N ALA A 120 -12.57 -9.71 -19.92
CA ALA A 120 -12.72 -10.73 -20.97
C ALA A 120 -11.64 -10.59 -22.06
N THR A 121 -11.11 -9.38 -22.24
CA THR A 121 -10.00 -9.08 -23.15
C THR A 121 -8.98 -8.14 -22.49
N SER A 122 -7.78 -8.06 -23.07
CA SER A 122 -6.72 -7.15 -22.61
C SER A 122 -7.19 -5.70 -22.53
N ASP A 123 -7.97 -5.26 -23.53
CA ASP A 123 -8.45 -3.87 -23.68
C ASP A 123 -9.90 -3.67 -23.23
N ALA A 124 -10.38 -4.52 -22.30
CA ALA A 124 -11.73 -4.40 -21.74
C ALA A 124 -11.95 -3.15 -20.86
N GLY A 125 -10.93 -2.31 -20.64
CA GLY A 125 -11.01 -1.12 -19.79
C GLY A 125 -10.68 -1.33 -18.31
N LYS A 126 -10.05 -2.47 -17.96
CA LYS A 126 -9.68 -2.84 -16.57
C LYS A 126 -8.99 -1.70 -15.81
N SER A 127 -7.92 -1.14 -16.39
CA SER A 127 -7.10 -0.12 -15.72
C SER A 127 -7.88 1.15 -15.41
N MET A 128 -8.78 1.56 -16.32
CA MET A 128 -9.66 2.71 -16.12
C MET A 128 -10.74 2.42 -15.08
N THR A 129 -11.31 1.22 -15.08
CA THR A 129 -12.26 0.78 -14.04
C THR A 129 -11.62 0.81 -12.65
N VAL A 130 -10.39 0.30 -12.50
CA VAL A 130 -9.63 0.38 -11.23
C VAL A 130 -9.44 1.84 -10.79
N ALA A 131 -9.00 2.72 -11.70
CA ALA A 131 -8.82 4.13 -11.39
C ALA A 131 -10.14 4.82 -10.98
N ALA A 132 -11.24 4.52 -11.67
CA ALA A 132 -12.56 5.07 -11.39
C ALA A 132 -13.11 4.60 -10.04
N LEU A 133 -13.04 3.31 -9.75
CA LEU A 133 -13.43 2.73 -8.46
C LEU A 133 -12.62 3.36 -7.33
N GLY A 134 -11.31 3.50 -7.50
CA GLY A 134 -10.44 4.13 -6.52
C GLY A 134 -10.82 5.58 -6.24
N ARG A 135 -11.11 6.35 -7.29
CA ARG A 135 -11.57 7.73 -7.13
C ARG A 135 -12.93 7.82 -6.41
N ILE A 136 -13.85 6.89 -6.68
CA ILE A 136 -15.16 6.82 -6.01
C ILE A 136 -15.00 6.51 -4.52
N LEU A 137 -14.17 5.51 -4.18
CA LEU A 137 -13.90 5.12 -2.79
C LEU A 137 -13.24 6.25 -2.01
N LEU A 138 -12.24 6.92 -2.59
CA LEU A 138 -11.61 8.08 -1.99
C LEU A 138 -12.63 9.20 -1.70
N ARG A 139 -13.53 9.48 -2.64
CA ARG A 139 -14.59 10.50 -2.46
C ARG A 139 -15.58 10.13 -1.34
N ARG A 140 -15.65 8.85 -0.96
CA ARG A 140 -16.45 8.34 0.17
C ARG A 140 -15.65 8.26 1.47
N GLY A 141 -14.39 8.71 1.49
CA GLY A 141 -13.55 8.73 2.68
C GLY A 141 -12.76 7.45 2.94
N TYR A 142 -12.73 6.51 2.00
CA TYR A 142 -11.93 5.29 2.12
C TYR A 142 -10.51 5.50 1.61
N LEU A 143 -9.54 4.91 2.31
CA LEU A 143 -8.17 4.82 1.82
C LEU A 143 -8.04 3.59 0.94
N CYS A 144 -7.56 3.77 -0.28
CA CYS A 144 -7.37 2.68 -1.22
C CYS A 144 -6.01 2.77 -1.91
N ALA A 145 -5.50 1.60 -2.29
CA ALA A 145 -4.26 1.46 -3.06
C ALA A 145 -4.51 0.60 -4.30
N PRO A 146 -3.91 0.95 -5.46
CA PRO A 146 -3.92 0.06 -6.61
C PRO A 146 -2.94 -1.09 -6.36
N PHE A 147 -3.22 -2.22 -6.99
CA PHE A 147 -2.30 -3.34 -6.98
C PHE A 147 -2.29 -4.06 -8.33
N LYS A 148 -1.10 -4.34 -8.85
CA LYS A 148 -0.92 -5.27 -9.96
C LYS A 148 0.31 -6.10 -9.68
N SER A 149 0.08 -7.35 -9.28
CA SER A 149 1.10 -8.31 -8.89
C SER A 149 2.22 -8.42 -9.92
N GLN A 150 1.83 -8.57 -11.19
CA GLN A 150 2.73 -8.66 -12.33
C GLN A 150 2.29 -7.70 -13.42
N ASN A 151 3.20 -6.82 -13.82
CA ASN A 151 3.05 -5.96 -14.99
C ASN A 151 4.11 -6.32 -16.04
N MET A 152 3.80 -6.17 -17.32
CA MET A 152 4.76 -6.26 -18.42
C MET A 152 4.71 -4.95 -19.21
N SER A 153 5.73 -4.11 -19.05
CA SER A 153 5.75 -2.76 -19.62
C SER A 153 7.17 -2.22 -19.73
N LEU A 154 7.49 -1.54 -20.83
CA LEU A 154 8.68 -0.69 -20.94
C LEU A 154 8.45 0.71 -20.35
N ASN A 155 7.19 1.08 -20.12
CA ASN A 155 6.79 2.37 -19.55
C ASN A 155 6.66 2.24 -18.04
N SER A 156 7.68 2.71 -17.33
CA SER A 156 7.80 2.74 -15.88
C SER A 156 8.23 4.12 -15.39
N ARG A 157 8.13 4.34 -14.08
CA ARG A 157 8.58 5.56 -13.40
C ARG A 157 9.29 5.19 -12.11
N VAL A 158 10.32 5.97 -11.78
CA VAL A 158 10.99 5.91 -10.49
C VAL A 158 10.19 6.74 -9.47
N THR A 159 9.82 6.15 -8.35
CA THR A 159 9.12 6.81 -7.23
C THR A 159 10.05 7.73 -6.46
N ALA A 160 9.52 8.54 -5.55
CA ALA A 160 10.33 9.35 -4.66
C ALA A 160 11.28 8.52 -3.77
N LYS A 161 10.94 7.26 -3.50
CA LYS A 161 11.75 6.30 -2.73
C LYS A 161 12.80 5.58 -3.59
N GLY A 162 12.83 5.83 -4.91
CA GLY A 162 13.76 5.19 -5.84
C GLY A 162 13.25 3.87 -6.44
N ASP A 163 11.99 3.51 -6.18
CA ASP A 163 11.40 2.27 -6.69
C ASP A 163 10.96 2.42 -8.14
N GLU A 164 11.25 1.46 -9.01
CA GLU A 164 10.68 1.43 -10.34
C GLU A 164 9.31 0.73 -10.37
N ILE A 165 8.25 1.46 -10.75
CA ILE A 165 6.88 0.91 -10.91
C ILE A 165 6.27 1.30 -12.25
N ALA A 166 5.30 0.51 -12.74
CA ALA A 166 4.65 0.81 -14.01
C ALA A 166 3.84 2.12 -13.99
N MET A 167 3.83 2.82 -15.13
CA MET A 167 3.11 4.10 -15.29
C MET A 167 1.61 4.02 -15.01
N VAL A 168 0.97 2.88 -15.32
CA VAL A 168 -0.46 2.69 -15.06
C VAL A 168 -0.77 2.62 -13.55
N GLN A 169 0.10 2.02 -12.74
CA GLN A 169 -0.05 2.04 -11.28
C GLN A 169 0.18 3.44 -10.70
N MET A 170 1.10 4.24 -11.26
CA MET A 170 1.24 5.65 -10.89
C MET A 170 -0.07 6.44 -11.14
N LEU A 171 -0.69 6.25 -12.31
CA LEU A 171 -1.95 6.89 -12.67
C LEU A 171 -3.08 6.49 -11.70
N GLN A 172 -3.19 5.20 -11.40
CA GLN A 172 -4.19 4.69 -10.46
C GLN A 172 -3.97 5.22 -9.04
N ALA A 173 -2.73 5.29 -8.57
CA ALA A 173 -2.39 5.85 -7.27
C ALA A 173 -2.79 7.33 -7.17
N GLN A 174 -2.56 8.10 -8.24
CA GLN A 174 -3.01 9.48 -8.34
C GLN A 174 -4.55 9.60 -8.34
N ALA A 175 -5.25 8.65 -8.99
CA ALA A 175 -6.71 8.57 -8.93
C ALA A 175 -7.23 8.30 -7.50
N MET A 176 -6.41 7.62 -6.68
CA MET A 176 -6.69 7.33 -5.27
C MET A 176 -6.15 8.41 -4.31
N GLY A 177 -5.53 9.48 -4.83
CA GLY A 177 -5.06 10.60 -4.01
C GLY A 177 -3.77 10.30 -3.22
N LEU A 178 -3.03 9.26 -3.62
CA LEU A 178 -1.75 8.89 -3.04
C LEU A 178 -0.64 9.77 -3.65
N THR A 179 0.20 10.32 -2.79
CA THR A 179 1.28 11.25 -3.16
C THR A 179 2.64 10.56 -3.26
N ILE A 180 2.83 9.47 -2.53
CA ILE A 180 4.04 8.64 -2.57
C ILE A 180 3.66 7.20 -2.95
N PRO A 181 3.37 6.91 -4.23
CA PRO A 181 3.26 5.53 -4.68
C PRO A 181 4.61 4.81 -4.52
N ASN A 182 4.57 3.50 -4.27
CA ASN A 182 5.75 2.67 -4.02
C ASN A 182 5.59 1.28 -4.63
N PHE A 183 6.62 0.44 -4.50
CA PHE A 183 6.65 -0.88 -5.11
C PHE A 183 5.55 -1.84 -4.63
N HIS A 184 4.95 -1.63 -3.45
CA HIS A 184 3.89 -2.51 -2.96
C HIS A 184 2.69 -2.56 -3.92
N MET A 185 2.47 -1.50 -4.70
CA MET A 185 1.42 -1.41 -5.71
C MET A 185 1.75 -2.18 -7.00
N ASN A 186 3.02 -2.43 -7.28
CA ASN A 186 3.48 -3.20 -8.45
C ASN A 186 4.78 -3.95 -8.12
N PRO A 187 4.69 -5.09 -7.40
CA PRO A 187 5.87 -5.73 -6.83
C PRO A 187 6.68 -6.54 -7.84
N SER A 188 6.12 -6.92 -8.99
CA SER A 188 6.86 -7.53 -10.10
C SER A 188 6.58 -6.80 -11.42
N LEU A 189 7.65 -6.33 -12.06
CA LEU A 189 7.61 -5.66 -13.36
C LEU A 189 8.53 -6.38 -14.34
N LEU A 190 7.98 -6.82 -15.46
CA LEU A 190 8.69 -7.46 -16.57
C LEU A 190 8.99 -6.44 -17.66
N LYS A 191 10.27 -6.29 -17.99
CA LYS A 191 10.75 -5.39 -19.04
C LYS A 191 11.33 -6.23 -20.19
N PRO A 192 10.63 -6.37 -21.33
CA PRO A 192 11.12 -7.16 -22.45
C PRO A 192 12.47 -6.67 -22.97
N LYS A 193 13.41 -7.60 -23.20
CA LYS A 193 14.74 -7.31 -23.79
C LYS A 193 14.89 -7.84 -25.23
N GLY A 194 13.91 -8.57 -25.73
CA GLY A 194 13.97 -9.32 -26.99
C GLY A 194 14.32 -10.79 -26.77
N ASN A 195 14.25 -11.61 -27.83
CA ASN A 195 14.56 -13.05 -27.80
C ASN A 195 13.83 -13.83 -26.70
N THR A 196 12.56 -13.50 -26.43
CA THR A 196 11.73 -14.11 -25.36
C THR A 196 12.27 -13.96 -23.93
N VAL A 197 13.21 -13.03 -23.72
CA VAL A 197 13.77 -12.68 -22.41
C VAL A 197 13.17 -11.37 -21.91
N SER A 198 12.88 -11.33 -20.61
CA SER A 198 12.52 -10.11 -19.88
C SER A 198 13.42 -9.93 -18.66
N GLN A 199 13.79 -8.69 -18.39
CA GLN A 199 14.31 -8.33 -17.07
C GLN A 199 13.14 -8.31 -16.09
N VAL A 200 13.29 -9.06 -15.00
CA VAL A 200 12.39 -9.03 -13.86
C VAL A 200 12.90 -7.98 -12.88
N VAL A 201 12.05 -7.02 -12.57
CA VAL A 201 12.22 -6.04 -11.50
C VAL A 201 11.33 -6.48 -10.34
N VAL A 202 11.91 -6.67 -9.17
CA VAL A 202 11.21 -7.05 -7.93
C VAL A 202 11.31 -5.91 -6.95
N GLU A 203 10.17 -5.48 -6.42
CA GLU A 203 10.10 -4.45 -5.38
C GLU A 203 10.88 -3.19 -5.75
N GLY A 204 10.72 -2.75 -6.99
CA GLY A 204 11.35 -1.56 -7.55
C GLY A 204 12.82 -1.71 -7.95
N LYS A 205 13.42 -2.89 -7.80
CA LYS A 205 14.85 -3.13 -8.04
C LYS A 205 15.09 -4.23 -9.08
N PRO A 206 16.12 -4.11 -9.93
CA PRO A 206 16.50 -5.19 -10.84
C PRO A 206 16.77 -6.49 -10.08
N PHE A 207 16.12 -7.58 -10.51
CA PHE A 207 16.24 -8.90 -9.86
C PHE A 207 17.04 -9.88 -10.72
N GLY A 208 16.72 -9.97 -12.02
CA GLY A 208 17.42 -10.85 -12.95
C GLY A 208 16.74 -10.90 -14.32
N ASP A 209 17.40 -11.54 -15.29
CA ASP A 209 16.83 -11.79 -16.61
C ASP A 209 16.27 -13.21 -16.66
N TYR A 210 15.05 -13.36 -17.17
CA TYR A 210 14.36 -14.64 -17.29
C TYR A 210 13.81 -14.80 -18.71
N ASP A 211 13.98 -15.99 -19.28
CA ASP A 211 13.18 -16.41 -20.42
C ASP A 211 11.78 -16.88 -19.95
N VAL A 212 10.86 -17.11 -20.88
CA VAL A 212 9.49 -17.51 -20.55
C VAL A 212 9.45 -18.81 -19.70
N PRO A 213 10.18 -19.89 -20.06
CA PRO A 213 10.20 -21.10 -19.24
C PRO A 213 10.75 -20.88 -17.83
N SER A 214 11.91 -20.27 -17.66
CA SER A 214 12.52 -20.03 -16.34
C SER A 214 11.65 -19.10 -15.48
N TYR A 215 10.95 -18.14 -16.09
CA TYR A 215 10.01 -17.29 -15.35
C TYR A 215 8.90 -18.12 -14.70
N TYR A 216 8.20 -18.97 -15.47
CA TYR A 216 7.08 -19.74 -14.98
C TYR A 216 7.48 -21.00 -14.19
N ASN A 217 8.67 -21.57 -14.43
CA ASN A 217 9.16 -22.77 -13.75
C ASN A 217 9.98 -22.47 -12.48
N ASP A 218 10.66 -21.32 -12.41
CA ASP A 218 11.60 -21.01 -11.33
C ASP A 218 11.17 -19.77 -10.55
N PHE A 219 10.97 -18.63 -11.22
CA PHE A 219 10.66 -17.37 -10.54
C PHE A 219 9.28 -17.40 -9.86
N VAL A 220 8.23 -17.74 -10.60
CA VAL A 220 6.86 -17.75 -10.07
C VAL A 220 6.71 -18.71 -8.89
N PRO A 221 7.07 -20.01 -8.99
CA PRO A 221 6.92 -20.94 -7.87
C PRO A 221 7.93 -20.70 -6.74
N GLY A 222 9.09 -20.12 -7.04
CA GLY A 222 10.07 -19.71 -6.04
C GLY A 222 9.67 -18.38 -5.37
N PRO A 223 10.39 -17.27 -5.64
CA PRO A 223 10.15 -16.01 -4.93
C PRO A 223 8.82 -15.32 -5.29
N GLY A 224 8.25 -15.56 -6.47
CA GLY A 224 7.14 -14.78 -7.02
C GLY A 224 5.86 -14.81 -6.16
N LYS A 225 5.44 -15.99 -5.71
CA LYS A 225 4.24 -16.12 -4.85
C LYS A 225 4.39 -15.39 -3.51
N GLU A 226 5.56 -15.51 -2.88
CA GLU A 226 5.83 -14.86 -1.59
C GLU A 226 5.93 -13.34 -1.73
N ILE A 227 6.54 -12.86 -2.82
CA ILE A 227 6.56 -11.43 -3.17
C ILE A 227 5.14 -10.89 -3.29
N VAL A 228 4.27 -11.56 -4.05
CA VAL A 228 2.87 -11.13 -4.21
C VAL A 228 2.14 -11.11 -2.87
N LYS A 229 2.27 -12.18 -2.08
CA LYS A 229 1.62 -12.30 -0.77
C LYS A 229 2.03 -11.20 0.19
N ARG A 230 3.33 -10.98 0.41
CA ARG A 230 3.79 -9.99 1.40
C ARG A 230 3.41 -8.55 1.03
N ASN A 231 3.37 -8.24 -0.27
CA ASN A 231 2.97 -6.92 -0.75
C ASN A 231 1.46 -6.71 -0.61
N ILE A 232 0.64 -7.74 -0.86
CA ILE A 232 -0.79 -7.70 -0.55
C ILE A 232 -1.02 -7.53 0.95
N ASP A 233 -0.34 -8.30 1.79
CA ASP A 233 -0.48 -8.24 3.25
C ASP A 233 -0.14 -6.83 3.78
N PHE A 234 0.97 -6.25 3.32
CA PHE A 234 1.33 -4.87 3.62
C PHE A 234 0.19 -3.90 3.24
N LEU A 235 -0.35 -3.99 2.02
CA LEU A 235 -1.44 -3.10 1.62
C LEU A 235 -2.73 -3.34 2.43
N LYS A 236 -3.02 -4.59 2.83
CA LYS A 236 -4.19 -4.93 3.67
C LYS A 236 -4.05 -4.37 5.08
N ASP A 237 -2.84 -4.21 5.58
CA ASP A 237 -2.62 -3.65 6.91
C ASP A 237 -2.77 -2.12 6.94
N HIS A 238 -2.61 -1.45 5.79
CA HIS A 238 -2.54 0.01 5.69
C HIS A 238 -3.79 0.67 5.06
N TYR A 239 -4.46 0.00 4.12
CA TYR A 239 -5.56 0.58 3.33
C TYR A 239 -6.90 -0.12 3.61
N ASP A 240 -8.03 0.57 3.42
CA ASP A 240 -9.36 -0.06 3.54
C ASP A 240 -9.64 -0.99 2.35
N PHE A 241 -9.23 -0.58 1.15
CA PHE A 241 -9.45 -1.31 -0.08
C PHE A 241 -8.20 -1.40 -0.95
N ILE A 242 -7.96 -2.58 -1.49
CA ILE A 242 -6.93 -2.85 -2.49
C ILE A 242 -7.65 -3.11 -3.80
N LEU A 243 -7.41 -2.25 -4.79
CA LEU A 243 -8.02 -2.40 -6.11
C LEU A 243 -7.01 -3.06 -7.04
N MET A 244 -7.21 -4.35 -7.26
CA MET A 244 -6.30 -5.20 -8.02
C MET A 244 -6.67 -5.17 -9.50
N GLU A 245 -5.67 -5.05 -10.38
CA GLU A 245 -5.86 -5.12 -11.82
C GLU A 245 -5.31 -6.44 -12.38
N GLY A 246 -6.17 -7.24 -13.01
CA GLY A 246 -5.75 -8.45 -13.74
C GLY A 246 -4.93 -8.15 -15.00
N ALA A 247 -4.28 -9.16 -15.53
CA ALA A 247 -3.56 -9.11 -16.80
C ALA A 247 -4.29 -9.94 -17.87
N GLY A 248 -4.42 -9.39 -19.08
CA GLY A 248 -5.04 -10.13 -20.18
C GLY A 248 -6.44 -10.62 -19.83
N SER A 249 -6.68 -11.91 -20.12
CA SER A 249 -7.87 -12.69 -19.74
C SER A 249 -7.59 -13.51 -18.48
N PRO A 250 -8.53 -13.64 -17.53
CA PRO A 250 -8.33 -14.45 -16.33
C PRO A 250 -8.30 -15.96 -16.59
N ALA A 251 -8.60 -16.40 -17.82
CA ALA A 251 -8.75 -17.81 -18.18
C ALA A 251 -7.60 -18.33 -19.09
N GLU A 252 -6.35 -17.97 -18.78
CA GLU A 252 -5.18 -18.50 -19.49
C GLU A 252 -4.84 -19.93 -19.02
N ILE A 253 -5.55 -20.92 -19.58
CA ILE A 253 -5.47 -22.34 -19.21
C ILE A 253 -4.02 -22.86 -19.18
N ASN A 254 -3.17 -22.35 -20.08
CA ASN A 254 -1.78 -22.82 -20.24
C ASN A 254 -0.88 -22.50 -19.04
N ILE A 255 -1.21 -21.48 -18.25
CA ILE A 255 -0.39 -21.03 -17.11
C ILE A 255 -1.18 -21.01 -15.81
N TYR A 256 -2.38 -21.57 -15.75
CA TYR A 256 -3.31 -21.45 -14.60
C TYR A 256 -2.65 -21.73 -13.23
N ASP A 257 -1.90 -22.83 -13.09
CA ASP A 257 -1.22 -23.22 -11.83
C ASP A 257 -0.04 -22.31 -11.45
N ARG A 258 0.38 -21.46 -12.38
CA ARG A 258 1.58 -20.61 -12.35
C ARG A 258 1.26 -19.17 -12.73
N ASP A 259 -0.02 -18.82 -12.74
CA ASP A 259 -0.46 -17.47 -12.92
C ASP A 259 -0.29 -16.78 -11.58
N ILE A 260 0.35 -15.62 -11.55
CA ILE A 260 0.37 -14.73 -10.38
C ILE A 260 -0.19 -13.35 -10.75
N ALA A 261 -0.72 -13.18 -11.96
CA ALA A 261 -1.24 -11.95 -12.51
C ALA A 261 -2.78 -11.88 -12.48
N ASN A 262 -3.48 -13.02 -12.48
CA ASN A 262 -4.95 -13.08 -12.36
C ASN A 262 -5.43 -13.85 -11.12
N MET A 263 -6.04 -15.02 -11.33
CA MET A 263 -6.92 -15.65 -10.34
C MET A 263 -6.16 -16.12 -9.11
N ARG A 264 -4.91 -16.55 -9.26
CA ARG A 264 -4.07 -16.90 -8.11
C ARG A 264 -3.76 -15.68 -7.24
N ALA A 265 -3.61 -14.50 -7.82
CA ALA A 265 -3.44 -13.27 -7.04
C ALA A 265 -4.72 -12.93 -6.29
N ALA A 266 -5.90 -13.10 -6.93
CA ALA A 266 -7.19 -12.96 -6.25
C ALA A 266 -7.31 -13.94 -5.07
N GLU A 267 -6.93 -15.20 -5.24
CA GLU A 267 -6.94 -16.21 -4.17
C GLU A 267 -6.01 -15.82 -3.02
N ILE A 268 -4.78 -15.39 -3.30
CA ILE A 268 -3.84 -14.92 -2.28
C ILE A 268 -4.42 -13.72 -1.51
N ALA A 269 -5.13 -12.83 -2.21
CA ALA A 269 -5.70 -11.64 -1.62
C ALA A 269 -7.04 -11.86 -0.90
N ASP A 270 -7.69 -13.01 -1.10
CA ASP A 270 -9.10 -13.23 -0.75
C ASP A 270 -9.98 -12.11 -1.33
N ALA A 271 -9.89 -11.94 -2.66
CA ALA A 271 -10.49 -10.81 -3.38
C ALA A 271 -11.85 -11.14 -4.00
N ASP A 272 -12.79 -10.19 -3.87
CA ASP A 272 -14.00 -10.16 -4.69
C ASP A 272 -13.66 -9.79 -6.14
N CYS A 273 -14.12 -10.56 -7.12
CA CYS A 273 -13.78 -10.34 -8.53
C CYS A 273 -14.90 -9.66 -9.33
N ILE A 274 -14.54 -8.65 -10.11
CA ILE A 274 -15.38 -7.96 -11.09
C ILE A 274 -14.84 -8.29 -12.49
N LEU A 275 -15.67 -8.90 -13.33
CA LEU A 275 -15.37 -9.11 -14.75
C LEU A 275 -15.85 -7.92 -15.56
N VAL A 276 -14.95 -7.31 -16.32
CA VAL A 276 -15.25 -6.22 -17.24
C VAL A 276 -15.25 -6.76 -18.68
N VAL A 277 -16.27 -6.38 -19.43
CA VAL A 277 -16.43 -6.70 -20.86
C VAL A 277 -16.47 -5.41 -21.66
N ASN A 278 -15.97 -5.45 -22.89
CA ASN A 278 -16.09 -4.34 -23.82
C ASN A 278 -17.09 -4.72 -24.91
N VAL A 279 -18.23 -4.02 -24.92
CA VAL A 279 -19.34 -4.27 -25.84
C VAL A 279 -18.94 -4.13 -27.31
N GLU A 280 -17.97 -3.27 -27.63
CA GLU A 280 -17.55 -3.03 -29.02
C GLU A 280 -16.90 -4.27 -29.66
N TRP A 281 -16.26 -5.13 -28.86
CA TRP A 281 -15.63 -6.37 -29.33
C TRP A 281 -16.56 -7.59 -29.23
N GLY A 282 -17.80 -7.40 -28.74
CA GLY A 282 -18.73 -8.48 -28.42
C GLY A 282 -18.35 -9.27 -27.17
N GLY A 283 -19.24 -10.15 -26.71
CA GLY A 283 -18.97 -11.07 -25.59
C GLY A 283 -19.52 -10.66 -24.23
N SER A 284 -20.42 -9.67 -24.17
CA SER A 284 -21.29 -9.39 -23.02
C SER A 284 -22.56 -10.21 -23.05
#